data_AF-A0A252CQF3-F1
#
_entry.id   AF-A0A252CQF3-F1
#
_cell.length_a   1.000
_cell.length_b   1.000
_cell.length_c   1.000
_cell.angle_alpha   90.00
_cell.angle_beta   90.00
_cell.angle_gamma   90.00
#
_symmetry.space_group_name_H-M   'P 1'
#
loop_
_entity.id
_entity.type
_entity.pdbx_description
1 polymer ?
#
loop_
_entity_poly.entity_id
_entity_poly.type
_entity_poly.pdbx_seq_one_letter_code
_entity_poly.pdbx_strand_id
1 'polypeptide(L)'
;MSSINISLPESMKVFVEEQVTQGGYGSVSEYLQDLISQDQKRKTQEYIEDLLITGLESGEVIEVNDEWWEQKRTHLINQIHEDK
;
A
#
# COMPACT_ATOMS: atom_id res chain seq x y z
N MET A 1 22.15 -1.76 5.29
CA MET A 1 21.59 -1.25 4.03
C MET A 1 21.98 -2.18 2.91
N SER A 2 21.07 -2.43 1.97
CA SER A 2 21.36 -3.17 0.74
C SER A 2 21.66 -2.17 -0.37
N SER A 3 22.67 -2.43 -1.20
CA SER A 3 22.99 -1.55 -2.33
C SER A 3 22.26 -1.98 -3.61
N ILE A 4 21.81 -1.00 -4.37
CA ILE A 4 21.24 -1.18 -5.71
C ILE A 4 22.10 -0.37 -6.67
N ASN A 5 22.65 -1.02 -7.69
CA ASN A 5 23.41 -0.34 -8.75
C ASN A 5 22.50 -0.14 -9.95
N ILE A 6 22.39 1.10 -10.42
CA ILE A 6 21.53 1.47 -11.55
C ILE A 6 22.38 2.26 -12.54
N SER A 7 22.39 1.81 -13.80
CA SER A 7 22.99 2.57 -14.90
C SER A 7 21.92 3.42 -15.55
N LEU A 8 22.15 4.73 -15.62
CA LEU A 8 21.25 5.70 -16.22
C LEU A 8 21.90 6.37 -17.42
N PRO A 9 21.16 6.70 -18.49
CA PRO A 9 21.61 7.63 -19.52
C PRO A 9 22.00 8.98 -18.92
N GLU A 10 22.94 9.69 -19.56
CA GLU A 10 23.44 10.96 -19.04
C GLU A 10 22.32 12.00 -18.82
N SER A 11 21.32 12.04 -19.72
CA SER A 11 20.17 12.94 -19.58
C SER A 11 19.37 12.68 -18.30
N MET A 12 19.19 11.41 -17.91
CA MET A 12 18.49 11.06 -16.68
C MET A 12 19.34 11.37 -15.45
N LYS A 13 20.66 11.20 -15.53
CA LYS A 13 21.57 11.57 -14.45
C LYS A 13 21.52 13.07 -14.17
N VAL A 14 21.64 13.90 -15.21
CA VAL A 14 21.54 15.37 -15.09
C VAL A 14 20.21 15.78 -14.46
N PHE A 15 19.10 15.20 -14.93
CA PHE A 15 17.79 15.46 -14.35
C PHE A 15 17.74 15.12 -12.85
N VAL A 16 18.27 13.96 -12.45
CA VAL A 16 18.28 13.55 -11.04
C VAL A 16 19.15 14.47 -10.18
N GLU A 17 20.31 14.92 -10.68
CA GLU A 17 21.18 15.88 -9.98
C GLU A 17 20.50 17.25 -9.79
N GLU A 18 19.74 17.71 -10.80
CA GLU A 18 18.91 18.91 -10.68
C GLU A 18 17.81 18.75 -9.63
N GLN A 19 17.12 17.61 -9.60
CA GLN A 19 16.08 17.33 -8.60
C GLN A 19 16.66 17.26 -7.17
N VAL A 20 17.84 16.67 -7.00
CA VAL A 20 18.56 16.67 -5.71
C VAL A 20 18.81 18.10 -5.24
N THR A 21 19.31 18.95 -6.14
CA THR A 21 19.62 20.36 -5.82
C THR A 21 18.37 21.18 -5.52
N GLN A 22 17.32 21.05 -6.34
CA GLN A 22 16.07 21.81 -6.19
C GLN A 22 15.25 21.35 -4.98
N GLY A 23 15.23 20.04 -4.71
CA GLY A 23 14.52 19.44 -3.58
C GLY A 23 15.27 19.52 -2.26
N GLY A 24 16.52 20.00 -2.24
CA GLY A 24 17.33 20.12 -1.03
C GLY A 24 17.81 18.78 -0.46
N TYR A 25 17.90 17.74 -1.29
CA TYR A 25 18.39 16.43 -0.87
C TYR A 25 19.92 16.45 -0.73
N GLY A 26 20.44 15.68 0.22
CA GLY A 26 21.88 15.52 0.43
C GLY A 26 22.54 14.54 -0.54
N SER A 27 21.78 13.69 -1.22
CA SER A 27 22.30 12.76 -2.23
C SER A 27 21.23 12.23 -3.19
N VAL A 28 21.68 11.67 -4.32
CA VAL A 28 20.83 10.91 -5.25
C VAL A 28 20.13 9.74 -4.56
N SER A 29 20.83 9.04 -3.66
CA SER A 29 20.26 7.91 -2.91
C SER A 29 19.12 8.35 -2.01
N GLU A 30 19.20 9.54 -1.42
CA GLU A 30 18.14 10.10 -0.59
C GLU A 30 16.91 10.47 -1.43
N TYR A 31 17.12 11.14 -2.56
CA TYR A 31 16.05 11.44 -3.51
C TYR A 31 15.34 10.18 -4.02
N LEU A 32 16.11 9.13 -4.38
CA LEU A 32 15.52 7.87 -4.82
C LEU A 32 14.76 7.14 -3.71
N GLN A 33 15.25 7.19 -2.47
CA GLN A 33 14.53 6.61 -1.33
C GLN A 33 13.19 7.30 -1.12
N ASP A 34 13.16 8.63 -1.18
CA ASP A 34 11.93 9.39 -1.04
C ASP A 34 10.94 9.08 -2.18
N LEU A 35 11.41 9.03 -3.43
CA LEU A 35 10.58 8.60 -4.57
C LEU A 35 9.97 7.19 -4.37
N ILE A 36 10.75 6.25 -3.83
CA ILE A 36 10.26 4.90 -3.54
C ILE A 36 9.20 4.93 -2.43
N SER A 37 9.42 5.71 -1.36
CA SER A 37 8.44 5.87 -0.29
C SER A 37 7.14 6.50 -0.79
N GLN A 38 7.21 7.49 -1.67
CA GLN A 38 6.05 8.10 -2.30
C GLN A 38 5.30 7.09 -3.20
N ASP A 39 6.02 6.30 -4.02
CA ASP A 39 5.41 5.27 -4.87
C ASP A 39 4.72 4.18 -4.03
N GLN A 40 5.35 3.74 -2.94
CA GLN A 40 4.75 2.79 -2.01
C GLN A 40 3.46 3.34 -1.41
N LYS A 41 3.49 4.59 -0.93
CA LYS A 41 2.29 5.25 -0.38
C LYS A 41 1.16 5.32 -1.40
N ARG A 42 1.47 5.70 -2.64
CA ARG A 42 0.50 5.75 -3.74
C ARG A 42 -0.12 4.37 -3.99
N LYS A 43 0.70 3.33 -4.12
CA LYS A 43 0.21 1.95 -4.34
C LYS A 43 -0.64 1.43 -3.20
N THR A 44 -0.27 1.74 -1.95
CA THR A 44 -1.10 1.39 -0.78
C THR A 44 -2.44 2.12 -0.83
N GLN A 45 -2.46 3.40 -1.20
CA GLN A 45 -3.69 4.15 -1.37
C GLN A 45 -4.60 3.54 -2.45
N GLU A 46 -4.05 3.27 -3.63
CA GLU A 46 -4.77 2.63 -4.75
C GLU A 46 -5.36 1.27 -4.32
N TYR A 47 -4.60 0.47 -3.57
CA TYR A 47 -5.07 -0.81 -3.05
C TYR A 47 -6.23 -0.65 -2.05
N ILE A 48 -6.16 0.34 -1.15
CA ILE A 48 -7.25 0.61 -0.20
C ILE A 48 -8.52 1.05 -0.95
N GLU A 49 -8.37 1.90 -1.97
CA GLU A 49 -9.49 2.36 -2.80
C GLU A 49 -10.17 1.19 -3.51
N ASP A 50 -9.39 0.26 -4.07
CA ASP A 50 -9.91 -0.96 -4.70
C ASP A 50 -10.69 -1.85 -3.70
N LEU A 51 -10.17 -2.00 -2.48
CA LEU A 51 -10.89 -2.72 -1.41
C LEU A 51 -12.19 -2.03 -1.00
N LEU A 52 -12.20 -0.70 -0.96
CA LEU A 52 -13.41 0.07 -0.64
C LEU A 52 -14.46 -0.10 -1.74
N ILE A 53 -14.07 -0.04 -3.01
CA ILE A 53 -14.97 -0.30 -4.15
C ILE A 53 -15.51 -1.72 -4.06
N THR A 54 -14.65 -2.71 -3.83
CA THR A 54 -15.06 -4.11 -3.63
C THR A 54 -16.06 -4.24 -2.49
N GLY A 55 -15.85 -3.52 -1.38
CA GLY A 55 -16.78 -3.48 -0.25
C GLY A 55 -18.13 -2.84 -0.60
N LEU A 56 -18.15 -1.77 -1.38
CA LEU A 56 -19.38 -1.13 -1.87
C LEU A 56 -20.15 -2.03 -2.84
N GLU A 57 -19.44 -2.82 -3.63
CA GLU A 57 -20.02 -3.78 -4.59
C GLU A 57 -20.33 -5.14 -3.95
N SER A 58 -20.04 -5.34 -2.66
CA SER A 58 -20.14 -6.64 -1.99
C SER A 58 -21.56 -7.15 -1.74
N GLY A 59 -22.58 -6.35 -2.04
CA GLY A 59 -23.98 -6.74 -1.98
C GLY A 59 -24.83 -5.81 -1.12
N GLU A 60 -25.94 -6.34 -0.61
CA GLU A 60 -26.89 -5.54 0.16
C GLU A 60 -26.32 -5.13 1.52
N VAL A 61 -26.60 -3.88 1.91
CA VAL A 61 -26.25 -3.36 3.22
C VAL A 61 -27.06 -4.10 4.28
N ILE A 62 -26.37 -4.68 5.25
CA ILE A 62 -26.98 -5.31 6.42
C ILE A 62 -26.79 -4.43 7.65
N GLU A 63 -27.78 -4.44 8.55
CA GLU A 63 -27.61 -3.83 9.86
C GLU A 63 -26.72 -4.72 10.72
N VAL A 64 -25.59 -4.16 11.16
CA VAL A 64 -24.63 -4.86 12.03
C VAL A 64 -24.92 -4.47 13.48
N ASN A 65 -25.60 -5.34 14.21
CA ASN A 65 -25.89 -5.19 15.64
C ASN A 65 -25.13 -6.22 16.49
N ASP A 66 -25.27 -6.13 17.81
CA ASP A 66 -24.55 -7.02 18.75
C ASP A 66 -24.93 -8.49 18.57
N GLU A 67 -26.20 -8.78 18.30
CA GLU A 67 -26.69 -10.14 18.07
C GLU A 67 -26.07 -10.75 16.80
N TRP A 68 -25.99 -9.98 15.72
CA TRP A 68 -25.35 -10.39 14.47
C TRP A 68 -23.87 -10.73 14.70
N TRP A 69 -23.16 -9.93 15.51
CA TRP A 69 -21.76 -10.19 15.84
C TRP A 69 -21.57 -11.48 16.63
N GLU A 70 -22.44 -11.77 17.60
CA GLU A 70 -22.39 -13.03 18.35
C GLU A 70 -22.66 -14.22 17.45
N GLN A 71 -23.70 -14.17 16.61
CA GLN A 71 -24.01 -15.23 15.66
C GLN A 71 -22.85 -15.50 14.69
N LYS A 72 -22.24 -14.44 14.15
CA LYS A 72 -21.09 -14.55 13.25
C LYS A 72 -19.87 -15.18 13.93
N ARG A 73 -19.56 -14.80 15.18
CA ARG A 73 -18.48 -15.40 15.96
C ARG A 73 -18.72 -16.89 16.19
N THR A 74 -19.92 -17.26 16.64
CA THR A 74 -20.28 -18.67 16.88
C THR A 74 -20.15 -19.50 15.60
N HIS A 75 -20.60 -18.96 14.46
CA HIS A 75 -20.49 -19.65 13.18
C HIS A 75 -19.02 -19.91 12.77
N LEU A 76 -18.16 -18.89 12.88
CA LEU A 76 -16.73 -19.02 12.55
C LEU A 76 -16.01 -20.02 13.47
N ILE A 77 -16.32 -20.01 14.77
CA ILE A 77 -15.74 -20.96 15.74
C ILE A 77 -16.15 -22.40 15.41
N ASN A 78 -17.40 -22.61 14.98
CA ASN A 78 -17.87 -23.94 14.60
C ASN A 78 -17.19 -24.43 13.31
N GLN A 79 -17.02 -23.57 12.30
CA GLN A 79 -16.29 -23.93 11.07
C GLN A 79 -14.84 -24.35 11.34
N ILE A 80 -14.14 -23.65 12.24
CA ILE A 80 -12.76 -23.98 12.62
C ILE A 80 -12.67 -25.34 13.34
N HIS A 81 -13.74 -25.77 14.02
CA HIS A 81 -13.80 -27.08 14.66
C HIS A 81 -14.19 -28.22 13.71
N GLU A 82 -14.92 -27.93 12.64
CA GLU A 82 -15.30 -28.93 11.62
C GLU A 82 -14.16 -29.25 10.62
N ASP A 83 -13.23 -28.31 10.41
CA ASP A 83 -12.06 -28.48 9.53
C ASP A 83 -10.87 -29.21 10.20
N LYS A 84 -11.03 -29.73 11.43
CA LYS A 84 -10.03 -30.54 12.17
C LYS A 84 -10.44 -31.99 12.32
#